data_AF-A0A1B8RT23-F1
#
_entry.id   AF-A0A1B8RT23-F1
#
_cell.length_a   1.000
_cell.length_b   1.000
_cell.length_c   1.000
_cell.angle_alpha   90.00
_cell.angle_beta   90.00
_cell.angle_gamma   90.00
#
_symmetry.space_group_name_H-M   'P 1'
#
loop_
_entity.id
_entity.type
_entity.pdbx_description
1 polymer ?
#
loop_
_entity_poly.entity_id
_entity_poly.type
_entity_poly.pdbx_seq_one_letter_code
_entity_poly.pdbx_strand_id
1 'polypeptide(L)'
;MSEGWFKVHRCLFEKAIWQQSTPEQKVILITLLGMANHKGREWEWQGKQFKAEPGEFVTSVNSIILRAGTGITRQNVRTALKKLEKYEFLTMQSTKTGLLIKIENWEVYQGRELPTNQGANQGLTKSQPTGNHDLTNPQPTPNHDLTTNKNDKNNKNDKEGKEKEEESSIPPLSYPTPIHKLAFDNFGEVSYRTWIDGADIKEDGELIIITVEAFKKQIVQDRYGPQIALLTGKKVSVKVGEKNG
;
A
#
# COMPACT_ATOMS: atom_id res chain seq x y z
N MET A 1 -1.39 -6.79 7.11
CA MET A 1 -1.53 -5.38 6.66
C MET A 1 -2.86 -5.32 5.94
N SER A 2 -3.77 -4.47 6.40
CA SER A 2 -5.08 -4.27 5.77
C SER A 2 -4.90 -3.79 4.34
N GLU A 3 -5.64 -4.38 3.41
CA GLU A 3 -5.78 -3.95 2.02
C GLU A 3 -5.94 -2.43 1.93
N GLY A 4 -5.22 -1.80 1.01
CA GLY A 4 -5.22 -0.35 0.89
C GLY A 4 -4.27 0.15 -0.19
N TRP A 5 -4.32 1.46 -0.42
CA TRP A 5 -3.49 2.17 -1.37
C TRP A 5 -2.92 3.42 -0.68
N PHE A 6 -1.76 3.86 -1.12
CA PHE A 6 -1.17 5.13 -0.73
C PHE A 6 -0.95 5.98 -1.98
N LYS A 7 -1.04 7.30 -1.82
CA LYS A 7 -0.85 8.27 -2.90
C LYS A 7 0.64 8.50 -3.15
N VAL A 8 1.04 8.56 -4.41
CA VAL A 8 2.32 9.16 -4.81
C VAL A 8 2.01 10.39 -5.66
N HIS A 9 2.26 11.57 -5.12
CA HIS A 9 1.98 12.82 -5.84
C HIS A 9 2.97 13.01 -6.99
N ARG A 10 2.45 13.46 -8.15
CA ARG A 10 3.27 13.71 -9.35
C ARG A 10 4.40 14.70 -9.11
N CYS A 11 4.21 15.68 -8.22
CA CYS A 11 5.26 16.64 -7.85
C CYS A 11 6.50 15.96 -7.25
N LEU A 12 6.39 14.75 -6.67
CA LEU A 12 7.54 14.00 -6.18
C LEU A 12 8.56 13.72 -7.30
N PHE A 13 8.08 13.42 -8.52
CA PHE A 13 8.92 13.08 -9.66
C PHE A 13 9.73 14.28 -10.20
N GLU A 14 9.28 15.50 -9.89
CA GLU A 14 9.95 16.75 -10.25
C GLU A 14 10.98 17.19 -9.20
N LYS A 15 10.85 16.72 -7.96
CA LYS A 15 11.77 17.09 -6.88
C LYS A 15 13.16 16.46 -7.07
N ALA A 16 14.18 17.19 -6.64
CA ALA A 16 15.57 16.73 -6.67
C ALA A 16 15.77 15.40 -5.91
N ILE A 17 15.02 15.15 -4.83
CA ILE A 17 15.03 13.87 -4.10
C ILE A 17 14.70 12.67 -4.98
N TRP A 18 13.90 12.85 -6.03
CA TRP A 18 13.59 11.81 -6.98
C TRP A 18 14.59 11.80 -8.12
N GLN A 19 14.77 12.95 -8.79
CA GLN A 19 15.58 13.04 -10.00
C GLN A 19 17.05 12.65 -9.78
N GLN A 20 17.62 13.04 -8.65
CA GLN A 20 19.04 12.82 -8.35
C GLN A 20 19.29 11.52 -7.57
N SER A 21 18.29 10.65 -7.39
CA SER A 21 18.39 9.42 -6.60
C SER A 21 18.58 8.17 -7.44
N THR A 22 19.35 7.23 -6.89
CA THR A 22 19.57 5.92 -7.53
C THR A 22 18.27 5.10 -7.52
N PRO A 23 18.15 4.07 -8.37
CA PRO A 23 17.00 3.18 -8.35
C PRO A 23 16.72 2.60 -6.96
N GLU A 24 17.75 2.17 -6.23
CA GLU A 24 17.63 1.63 -4.87
C GLU A 24 17.09 2.67 -3.90
N GLN A 25 17.58 3.92 -3.99
CA GLN A 25 17.11 5.03 -3.15
C GLN A 25 15.64 5.35 -3.43
N LYS A 26 15.19 5.29 -4.70
CA LYS A 26 13.79 5.49 -5.07
C LYS A 26 12.90 4.38 -4.52
N VAL A 27 13.34 3.11 -4.62
CA VAL A 27 12.63 1.97 -4.02
C VAL A 27 12.49 2.16 -2.51
N ILE A 28 13.57 2.55 -1.83
CA ILE A 28 13.53 2.83 -0.39
C ILE A 28 12.56 3.97 -0.06
N LEU A 29 12.58 5.08 -0.83
CA LEU A 29 11.65 6.20 -0.64
C LEU A 29 10.19 5.75 -0.70
N ILE A 30 9.81 5.02 -1.75
CA ILE A 30 8.44 4.50 -1.91
C ILE A 30 8.09 3.50 -0.80
N THR A 31 9.06 2.66 -0.40
CA THR A 31 8.89 1.73 0.72
C THR A 31 8.58 2.46 2.02
N LEU A 32 9.31 3.54 2.34
CA LEU A 32 9.07 4.34 3.55
C LEU A 32 7.69 5.02 3.52
N LEU A 33 7.26 5.51 2.35
CA LEU A 33 5.90 6.05 2.20
C LEU A 33 4.82 5.02 2.47
N GLY A 34 4.98 3.79 1.95
CA GLY A 34 4.02 2.71 2.20
C GLY A 34 4.08 2.13 3.62
N MET A 35 5.18 2.34 4.35
CA MET A 35 5.31 1.94 5.76
C MET A 35 4.70 2.94 6.74
N ALA A 36 4.54 4.20 6.33
CA ALA A 36 4.00 5.25 7.17
C ALA A 36 2.55 4.98 7.56
N ASN A 37 2.20 5.22 8.83
CA ASN A 37 0.86 4.94 9.31
C ASN A 37 -0.16 5.93 8.73
N HIS A 38 -1.28 5.42 8.20
CA HIS A 38 -2.37 6.25 7.67
C HIS A 38 -3.31 6.83 8.73
N LYS A 39 -3.29 6.26 9.93
CA LYS A 39 -4.02 6.72 11.11
C LYS A 39 -3.11 6.54 12.32
N GLY A 40 -3.34 7.30 13.37
CA GLY A 40 -2.58 7.16 14.60
C GLY A 40 -2.63 5.71 15.10
N ARG A 41 -1.46 5.15 15.45
CA ARG A 41 -1.33 3.77 15.92
C ARG A 41 -0.56 3.75 17.22
N GLU A 42 -1.04 2.98 18.19
CA GLU A 42 -0.30 2.73 19.42
C GLU A 42 0.73 1.63 19.18
N TRP A 43 1.99 1.96 19.44
CA TRP A 43 3.13 1.06 19.38
C TRP A 43 3.80 1.01 20.75
N GLU A 44 4.42 -0.11 21.07
CA GLU A 44 5.36 -0.16 22.19
C GLU A 44 6.74 0.27 21.68
N TRP A 45 7.25 1.39 22.20
CA TRP A 45 8.57 1.91 21.84
C TRP A 45 9.36 2.24 23.09
N GLN A 46 10.58 1.71 23.18
CA GLN A 46 11.44 1.84 24.37
C GLN A 46 10.78 1.35 25.68
N GLY A 47 9.93 0.31 25.61
CA GLY A 47 9.19 -0.21 26.77
C GLY A 47 8.11 0.74 27.30
N LYS A 48 7.68 1.72 26.47
CA LYS A 48 6.59 2.64 26.77
C LYS A 48 5.58 2.61 25.63
N GLN A 49 4.30 2.84 25.94
CA GLN A 49 3.30 3.09 24.91
C GLN A 49 3.64 4.41 24.21
N PHE A 50 3.93 4.32 22.92
CA PHE A 50 4.16 5.41 21.99
C PHE A 50 3.01 5.47 21.00
N LYS A 51 2.32 6.60 20.96
CA LYS A 51 1.26 6.83 19.97
C LYS A 51 1.90 7.47 18.75
N ALA A 52 2.11 6.68 17.70
CA ALA A 52 2.61 7.19 16.42
C ALA A 52 1.53 8.04 15.75
N GLU A 53 1.90 9.25 15.34
CA GLU A 53 1.02 10.11 14.55
C GLU A 53 0.89 9.60 13.10
N PRO A 54 -0.14 10.04 12.35
CA PRO A 54 -0.19 9.79 10.91
C PRO A 54 1.09 10.28 10.23
N GLY A 55 1.68 9.46 9.36
CA GLY A 55 2.97 9.74 8.74
C GLY A 55 4.20 9.32 9.55
N GLU A 56 4.02 8.89 10.80
CA GLU A 56 5.09 8.38 11.65
C GLU A 56 5.05 6.86 11.75
N PHE A 57 6.23 6.26 11.86
CA PHE A 57 6.38 4.83 12.12
C PHE A 57 7.74 4.54 12.71
N VAL A 58 7.79 3.48 13.49
CA VAL A 58 9.04 2.94 14.02
C VAL A 58 9.47 1.76 13.15
N THR A 59 10.77 1.61 12.96
CA THR A 59 11.33 0.56 12.10
C THR A 59 12.78 0.23 12.46
N SER A 60 13.37 -0.70 11.75
CA SER A 60 14.80 -0.98 11.76
C SER A 60 15.35 -0.96 10.34
N VAL A 61 16.67 -0.81 10.18
CA VAL A 61 17.31 -0.90 8.86
C VAL A 61 17.04 -2.25 8.21
N ASN A 62 17.04 -3.35 8.97
CA ASN A 62 16.74 -4.68 8.45
C ASN A 62 15.26 -4.79 8.01
N SER A 63 14.34 -4.20 8.75
CA SER A 63 12.91 -4.15 8.38
C SER A 63 12.67 -3.37 7.10
N ILE A 64 13.40 -2.27 6.88
CA ILE A 64 13.35 -1.52 5.62
C ILE A 64 13.89 -2.37 4.47
N ILE A 65 15.03 -3.06 4.65
CA ILE A 65 15.59 -3.97 3.63
C ILE A 65 14.56 -5.05 3.25
N LEU A 66 13.95 -5.67 4.25
CA LEU A 66 12.95 -6.71 4.06
C LEU A 66 11.76 -6.23 3.23
N ARG A 67 11.26 -5.02 3.54
CA ARG A 67 10.12 -4.40 2.84
C ARG A 67 10.48 -3.91 1.44
N ALA A 68 11.69 -3.37 1.27
CA ALA A 68 12.15 -2.82 -0.01
C ALA A 68 12.50 -3.93 -1.02
N GLY A 69 12.83 -5.13 -0.53
CA GLY A 69 13.05 -6.31 -1.35
C GLY A 69 14.53 -6.63 -1.63
N THR A 70 14.73 -7.61 -2.50
CA THR A 70 16.05 -8.11 -2.87
C THR A 70 16.89 -7.08 -3.62
N GLY A 71 18.20 -7.11 -3.40
CA GLY A 71 19.15 -6.17 -4.00
C GLY A 71 19.37 -4.92 -3.15
N ILE A 72 18.55 -4.68 -2.12
CA ILE A 72 18.73 -3.54 -1.22
C ILE A 72 19.70 -3.91 -0.10
N THR A 73 20.84 -3.22 -0.05
CA THR A 73 21.83 -3.40 1.00
C THR A 73 21.61 -2.44 2.16
N ARG A 74 22.23 -2.75 3.31
CA ARG A 74 22.29 -1.85 4.47
C ARG A 74 22.88 -0.47 4.12
N GLN A 75 23.83 -0.42 3.19
CA GLN A 75 24.43 0.83 2.74
C GLN A 75 23.46 1.64 1.88
N ASN A 76 22.67 1.00 1.02
CA ASN A 76 21.61 1.69 0.27
C ASN A 76 20.61 2.35 1.22
N VAL A 77 20.14 1.63 2.25
CA VAL A 77 19.21 2.19 3.24
C VAL A 77 19.83 3.36 4.00
N ARG A 78 21.05 3.22 4.52
CA ARG A 78 21.72 4.30 5.27
C ARG A 78 21.95 5.54 4.43
N THR A 79 22.39 5.38 3.19
CA THR A 79 22.63 6.51 2.28
C THR A 79 21.31 7.16 1.84
N ALA A 80 20.26 6.37 1.59
CA ALA A 80 18.92 6.88 1.29
C ALA A 80 18.36 7.69 2.46
N LEU A 81 18.38 7.16 3.69
CA LEU A 81 17.85 7.87 4.87
C LEU A 81 18.54 9.21 5.10
N LYS A 82 19.88 9.24 5.08
CA LYS A 82 20.66 10.49 5.20
C LYS A 82 20.33 11.51 4.12
N LYS A 83 20.10 11.03 2.90
CA LYS A 83 19.73 11.89 1.78
C LYS A 83 18.32 12.45 1.99
N LEU A 84 17.34 11.61 2.26
CA LEU A 84 15.95 12.04 2.46
C LEU A 84 15.81 13.04 3.61
N GLU A 85 16.56 12.84 4.69
CA GLU A 85 16.67 13.79 5.80
C GLU A 85 17.27 15.13 5.37
N LYS A 86 18.37 15.11 4.60
CA LYS A 86 19.01 16.34 4.07
C LYS A 86 18.06 17.17 3.19
N TYR A 87 17.15 16.54 2.46
CA TYR A 87 16.16 17.24 1.63
C TYR A 87 14.84 17.50 2.37
N GLU A 88 14.81 17.35 3.70
CA GLU A 88 13.64 17.63 4.54
C GLU A 88 12.40 16.82 4.11
N PHE A 89 12.61 15.65 3.51
CA PHE A 89 11.52 14.76 3.12
C PHE A 89 11.03 13.92 4.30
N LEU A 90 11.92 13.62 5.23
CA LEU A 90 11.63 12.92 6.47
C LEU A 90 12.49 13.47 7.60
N THR A 91 12.04 13.26 8.82
CA THR A 91 12.87 13.38 10.02
C THR A 91 13.04 12.02 10.66
N MET A 92 14.19 11.79 11.31
CA MET A 92 14.53 10.50 11.87
C MET A 92 15.16 10.64 13.26
N GLN A 93 14.73 9.79 14.19
CA GLN A 93 15.36 9.65 15.49
C GLN A 93 15.88 8.22 15.65
N SER A 94 17.20 8.09 15.75
CA SER A 94 17.86 6.80 16.00
C SER A 94 17.97 6.55 17.50
N THR A 95 17.58 5.36 17.93
CA THR A 95 17.60 4.94 19.34
C THR A 95 18.22 3.55 19.46
N LYS A 96 18.47 3.08 20.69
CA LYS A 96 18.99 1.72 20.93
C LYS A 96 18.03 0.62 20.46
N THR A 97 16.73 0.89 20.45
CA THR A 97 15.67 -0.06 20.08
C THR A 97 15.27 0.03 18.59
N GLY A 98 15.82 0.98 17.84
CA GLY A 98 15.63 1.14 16.39
C GLY A 98 15.42 2.61 15.98
N LEU A 99 14.68 2.83 14.88
CA LEU A 99 14.54 4.13 14.23
C LEU A 99 13.08 4.59 14.21
N LEU A 100 12.80 5.79 14.72
CA LEU A 100 11.54 6.49 14.51
C LEU A 100 11.68 7.37 13.27
N ILE A 101 10.79 7.22 12.28
CA ILE A 101 10.76 7.99 11.05
C ILE A 101 9.44 8.73 10.97
N LYS A 102 9.49 10.02 10.63
CA LYS A 102 8.34 10.87 10.31
C LYS A 102 8.48 11.38 8.88
N ILE A 103 7.47 11.15 8.05
CA ILE A 103 7.43 11.71 6.69
C ILE A 103 6.94 13.17 6.78
N GLU A 104 7.75 14.11 6.32
CA GLU A 104 7.39 15.53 6.35
C GLU A 104 6.31 15.84 5.30
N ASN A 105 5.37 16.72 5.66
CA ASN A 105 4.21 17.06 4.83
C ASN A 105 3.35 15.84 4.44
N TRP A 106 3.33 14.78 5.26
CA TRP A 106 2.55 13.57 4.98
C TRP A 106 1.07 13.86 4.71
N GLU A 107 0.46 14.79 5.45
CA GLU A 107 -0.93 15.20 5.26
C GLU A 107 -1.20 15.81 3.88
N VAL A 108 -0.24 16.52 3.30
CA VAL A 108 -0.33 17.07 1.95
C VAL A 108 -0.38 15.94 0.92
N TYR A 109 0.33 14.84 1.18
CA TYR A 109 0.39 13.70 0.26
C TYR A 109 -0.74 12.68 0.46
N GLN A 110 -1.21 12.49 1.70
CA GLN A 110 -2.13 11.40 2.06
C GLN A 110 -3.47 11.87 2.63
N GLY A 111 -3.69 13.18 2.72
CA GLY A 111 -4.95 13.76 3.17
C GLY A 111 -6.15 13.25 2.36
N ARG A 112 -7.28 13.10 3.05
CA ARG A 112 -8.58 12.96 2.39
C ARG A 112 -8.84 14.25 1.62
N GLU A 113 -9.12 14.13 0.33
CA GLU A 113 -9.97 15.13 -0.29
C GLU A 113 -11.27 15.13 0.51
N LEU A 114 -11.57 16.23 1.19
CA LEU A 114 -12.93 16.43 1.66
C LEU A 114 -13.84 16.25 0.44
N PRO A 115 -14.97 15.52 0.54
CA PRO A 115 -15.95 15.56 -0.53
C PRO A 115 -16.26 17.04 -0.74
N THR A 116 -15.91 17.55 -1.92
CA THR A 116 -16.38 18.87 -2.33
C THR A 116 -17.88 18.70 -2.42
N ASN A 117 -18.60 19.19 -1.40
CA ASN A 117 -20.05 19.21 -1.40
C ASN A 117 -20.48 20.01 -2.63
N GLN A 118 -20.79 19.30 -3.72
CA GLN A 118 -21.70 19.81 -4.74
C GLN A 118 -23.05 19.95 -4.04
N GLY A 119 -23.36 21.18 -3.61
CA GLY A 119 -24.66 21.53 -3.06
C GLY A 119 -24.60 22.11 -1.66
N ALA A 120 -24.18 23.38 -1.54
CA ALA A 120 -24.64 24.29 -0.50
C ALA A 120 -24.26 25.74 -0.86
N ASN A 121 -24.72 26.23 -2.00
CA ASN A 121 -24.87 27.67 -2.19
C ASN A 121 -26.26 28.04 -1.68
N GLN A 122 -26.40 28.17 -0.37
CA GLN A 122 -27.53 28.83 0.26
C GLN A 122 -27.04 29.53 1.53
N GLY A 123 -27.06 30.86 1.48
CA GLY A 123 -27.13 31.66 2.70
C GLY A 123 -25.97 32.60 2.98
N LEU A 124 -25.63 33.53 2.06
CA LEU A 124 -25.15 34.85 2.46
C LEU A 124 -25.77 35.93 1.56
N THR A 125 -27.00 36.29 1.89
CA THR A 125 -27.59 37.59 1.55
C THR A 125 -26.79 38.70 2.21
N LYS A 126 -26.35 39.69 1.43
CA LYS A 126 -26.49 41.15 1.68
C LYS A 126 -25.60 41.96 0.73
N SER A 127 -26.19 42.44 -0.35
CA SER A 127 -26.18 43.86 -0.78
C SER A 127 -26.56 43.96 -2.26
N GLN A 128 -27.81 44.35 -2.51
CA GLN A 128 -28.21 45.09 -3.71
C GLN A 128 -27.75 46.56 -3.51
N PRO A 129 -27.45 47.31 -4.60
CA PRO A 129 -28.53 48.03 -5.28
C PRO A 129 -28.52 47.97 -6.82
N THR A 130 -29.76 47.98 -7.32
CA THR A 130 -30.39 48.34 -8.60
C THR A 130 -29.69 49.33 -9.55
N GLY A 131 -29.95 49.18 -10.86
CA GLY A 131 -30.01 50.29 -11.83
C GLY A 131 -29.83 49.89 -13.31
N ASN A 132 -30.90 49.97 -14.10
CA ASN A 132 -31.06 49.63 -15.53
C ASN A 132 -30.08 50.31 -16.51
N HIS A 133 -29.81 49.67 -17.66
CA HIS A 133 -30.15 50.26 -18.96
C HIS A 133 -30.29 49.19 -20.07
N ASP A 134 -31.38 49.31 -20.82
CA ASP A 134 -31.82 48.54 -21.98
C ASP A 134 -30.89 48.64 -23.20
N LEU A 135 -31.03 47.70 -24.15
CA LEU A 135 -31.67 47.97 -25.46
C LEU A 135 -31.59 46.79 -26.45
N THR A 136 -32.79 46.26 -26.81
CA THR A 136 -33.34 45.90 -28.16
C THR A 136 -32.57 44.95 -29.10
N ASN A 137 -33.16 44.06 -29.92
CA ASN A 137 -34.50 43.52 -30.25
C ASN A 137 -34.23 42.41 -31.34
N PRO A 138 -35.20 41.81 -32.06
CA PRO A 138 -35.86 40.54 -31.77
C PRO A 138 -35.67 39.41 -32.82
N GLN A 139 -36.05 38.22 -32.37
CA GLN A 139 -36.51 37.02 -33.12
C GLN A 139 -37.60 37.33 -34.19
N PRO A 140 -37.92 36.44 -35.17
CA PRO A 140 -38.71 35.22 -34.87
C PRO A 140 -38.63 34.04 -35.88
N THR A 141 -39.09 32.85 -35.47
CA THR A 141 -39.91 31.89 -36.26
C THR A 141 -40.25 30.61 -35.44
N PRO A 142 -41.35 29.88 -35.74
CA PRO A 142 -42.51 29.81 -34.83
C PRO A 142 -42.86 28.41 -34.30
N ASN A 143 -43.70 28.41 -33.25
CA ASN A 143 -44.35 27.26 -32.61
C ASN A 143 -45.39 26.57 -33.52
N HIS A 144 -45.57 25.26 -33.35
CA HIS A 144 -46.90 24.63 -33.45
C HIS A 144 -47.06 23.48 -32.45
N ASP A 145 -48.28 23.39 -31.93
CA ASP A 145 -48.79 22.64 -30.80
C ASP A 145 -49.08 21.13 -31.04
N LEU A 146 -49.06 20.42 -29.90
CA LEU A 146 -49.99 19.42 -29.33
C LEU A 146 -50.59 18.22 -30.13
N THR A 147 -50.40 17.05 -29.48
CA THR A 147 -51.22 15.82 -29.37
C THR A 147 -51.11 14.72 -30.44
N THR A 148 -50.88 13.48 -29.98
CA THR A 148 -51.79 12.32 -30.18
C THR A 148 -51.31 11.02 -29.49
N ASN A 149 -52.27 10.35 -28.85
CA ASN A 149 -52.49 8.90 -28.69
C ASN A 149 -51.59 7.97 -27.84
N LYS A 150 -52.23 7.47 -26.77
CA LYS A 150 -52.28 6.10 -26.22
C LYS A 150 -51.47 5.03 -26.97
N ASN A 151 -50.69 4.19 -26.26
CA ASN A 151 -51.17 2.87 -25.80
C ASN A 151 -50.15 2.14 -24.91
N ASP A 152 -50.68 1.39 -23.96
CA ASP A 152 -49.99 0.45 -23.07
C ASP A 152 -49.25 -0.66 -23.82
N LYS A 153 -48.08 -1.04 -23.29
CA LYS A 153 -47.73 -2.47 -23.11
C LYS A 153 -46.61 -2.64 -22.08
N ASN A 154 -47.06 -3.01 -20.90
CA ASN A 154 -46.34 -3.62 -19.80
C ASN A 154 -45.66 -4.93 -20.25
N ASN A 155 -44.36 -5.10 -20.00
CA ASN A 155 -43.75 -6.36 -19.56
C ASN A 155 -42.26 -6.18 -19.20
N LYS A 156 -41.89 -6.25 -17.92
CA LYS A 156 -40.67 -6.97 -17.51
C LYS A 156 -40.69 -7.29 -16.02
N ASN A 157 -40.78 -8.59 -15.78
CA ASN A 157 -40.73 -9.28 -14.50
C ASN A 157 -39.52 -8.90 -13.65
N ASP A 158 -39.80 -8.71 -12.37
CA ASP A 158 -38.90 -8.99 -11.26
C ASP A 158 -38.35 -10.41 -11.35
N LYS A 159 -37.03 -10.53 -11.25
CA LYS A 159 -36.37 -11.69 -10.66
C LYS A 159 -35.10 -11.19 -9.98
N GLU A 160 -35.19 -11.08 -8.66
CA GLU A 160 -34.06 -11.08 -7.74
C GLU A 160 -33.11 -12.22 -8.09
N GLY A 161 -32.01 -11.89 -8.75
CA GLY A 161 -30.83 -12.74 -8.79
C GLY A 161 -30.04 -12.50 -7.51
N LYS A 162 -30.29 -13.33 -6.48
CA LYS A 162 -29.28 -13.59 -5.46
C LYS A 162 -28.04 -14.11 -6.19
N GLU A 163 -27.06 -13.25 -6.38
CA GLU A 163 -25.70 -13.66 -6.70
C GLU A 163 -25.25 -14.56 -5.55
N LYS A 164 -25.21 -15.87 -5.84
CA LYS A 164 -24.50 -16.81 -5.00
C LYS A 164 -23.04 -16.39 -5.08
N GLU A 165 -22.53 -15.82 -4.00
CA GLU A 165 -21.11 -15.84 -3.71
C GLU A 165 -20.70 -17.31 -3.70
N GLU A 166 -20.15 -17.80 -4.82
CA GLU A 166 -19.30 -18.98 -4.78
C GLU A 166 -18.08 -18.57 -3.96
N GLU A 167 -18.16 -18.77 -2.64
CA GLU A 167 -16.98 -18.90 -1.81
C GLU A 167 -16.14 -20.03 -2.42
N SER A 168 -15.17 -19.68 -3.26
CA SER A 168 -14.05 -20.55 -3.54
C SER A 168 -13.38 -20.77 -2.19
N SER A 169 -13.70 -21.87 -1.50
CA SER A 169 -13.16 -22.15 -0.18
C SER A 169 -11.65 -22.35 -0.31
N ILE A 170 -10.92 -21.27 -0.07
CA ILE A 170 -9.46 -21.27 -0.08
C ILE A 170 -9.03 -22.32 0.96
N PRO A 171 -8.18 -23.30 0.61
CA PRO A 171 -7.80 -24.33 1.56
C PRO A 171 -7.20 -23.70 2.83
N PRO A 172 -7.49 -24.26 4.01
CA PRO A 172 -7.08 -23.66 5.28
C PRO A 172 -5.55 -23.56 5.34
N LEU A 173 -5.06 -22.36 5.67
CA LEU A 173 -3.63 -22.11 5.86
C LEU A 173 -3.10 -22.93 7.04
N SER A 174 -2.02 -23.67 6.80
CA SER A 174 -1.27 -24.38 7.83
C SER A 174 0.15 -23.84 7.90
N TYR A 175 0.72 -23.77 9.11
CA TYR A 175 2.09 -23.34 9.35
C TYR A 175 2.86 -24.45 10.09
N PRO A 176 3.38 -25.47 9.38
CA PRO A 176 3.99 -26.64 10.00
C PRO A 176 5.19 -26.35 10.91
N THR A 177 5.86 -25.21 10.72
CA THR A 177 7.04 -24.82 11.48
C THR A 177 7.01 -23.34 11.88
N PRO A 178 7.80 -22.92 12.88
CA PRO A 178 7.96 -21.50 13.21
C PRO A 178 8.43 -20.66 12.02
N ILE A 179 9.22 -21.23 11.10
CA ILE A 179 9.69 -20.56 9.89
C ILE A 179 8.56 -20.33 8.88
N HIS A 180 7.59 -21.26 8.78
CA HIS A 180 6.39 -21.05 7.98
C HIS A 180 5.59 -19.85 8.49
N LYS A 181 5.36 -19.78 9.80
CA LYS A 181 4.67 -18.64 10.42
C LYS A 181 5.44 -17.32 10.21
N LEU A 182 6.76 -17.35 10.40
CA LEU A 182 7.65 -16.21 10.16
C LEU A 182 7.54 -15.73 8.70
N ALA A 183 7.55 -16.64 7.72
CA ALA A 183 7.44 -16.30 6.31
C ALA A 183 6.07 -15.66 6.00
N PHE A 184 4.97 -16.21 6.53
CA PHE A 184 3.64 -15.63 6.39
C PHE A 184 3.56 -14.21 6.96
N ASP A 185 4.00 -14.05 8.22
CA ASP A 185 3.93 -12.76 8.95
C ASP A 185 4.73 -11.65 8.23
N ASN A 186 5.80 -12.01 7.52
CA ASN A 186 6.69 -11.05 6.86
C ASN A 186 6.41 -10.83 5.37
N PHE A 187 6.05 -11.86 4.62
CA PHE A 187 5.89 -11.80 3.15
C PHE A 187 4.45 -11.66 2.68
N GLY A 188 3.48 -11.90 3.57
CA GLY A 188 2.05 -11.85 3.28
C GLY A 188 1.52 -13.14 2.65
N GLU A 189 0.20 -13.24 2.66
CA GLU A 189 -0.53 -14.46 2.31
C GLU A 189 -0.25 -14.95 0.89
N VAL A 190 -0.35 -14.08 -0.12
CA VAL A 190 -0.16 -14.46 -1.53
C VAL A 190 1.23 -15.02 -1.78
N SER A 191 2.27 -14.36 -1.24
CA SER A 191 3.66 -14.82 -1.34
C SER A 191 3.84 -16.17 -0.65
N TYR A 192 3.30 -16.32 0.55
CA TYR A 192 3.38 -17.54 1.32
C TYR A 192 2.72 -18.71 0.57
N ARG A 193 1.44 -18.57 0.20
CA ARG A 193 0.67 -19.59 -0.52
C ARG A 193 1.32 -20.02 -1.83
N THR A 194 1.93 -19.08 -2.55
CA THR A 194 2.51 -19.38 -3.86
C THR A 194 3.86 -20.09 -3.74
N TRP A 195 4.75 -19.57 -2.89
CA TRP A 195 6.17 -19.94 -2.95
C TRP A 195 6.64 -20.80 -1.78
N ILE A 196 5.99 -20.70 -0.62
CA ILE A 196 6.46 -21.32 0.63
C ILE A 196 5.51 -22.42 1.09
N ASP A 197 4.21 -22.29 0.81
CA ASP A 197 3.23 -23.32 1.15
C ASP A 197 3.56 -24.65 0.46
N GLY A 198 3.44 -25.72 1.23
CA GLY A 198 3.88 -27.07 0.87
C GLY A 198 5.40 -27.33 0.96
N ALA A 199 6.22 -26.34 1.32
CA ALA A 199 7.67 -26.56 1.48
C ALA A 199 8.00 -27.37 2.75
N ASP A 200 8.90 -28.35 2.63
CA ASP A 200 9.51 -29.02 3.79
C ASP A 200 10.69 -28.17 4.29
N ILE A 201 10.49 -27.53 5.44
CA ILE A 201 11.47 -26.63 6.06
C ILE A 201 12.05 -27.30 7.29
N LYS A 202 13.34 -27.63 7.24
CA LYS A 202 14.09 -28.24 8.33
C LYS A 202 15.14 -27.28 8.87
N GLU A 203 15.28 -27.27 10.18
CA GLU A 203 16.29 -26.49 10.88
C GLU A 203 17.34 -27.41 11.48
N ASP A 204 18.60 -27.19 11.10
CA ASP A 204 19.78 -27.92 11.57
C ASP A 204 20.82 -26.92 12.10
N GLY A 205 20.67 -26.57 13.38
CA GLY A 205 21.52 -25.59 14.05
C GLY A 205 21.50 -24.21 13.37
N GLU A 206 22.61 -23.83 12.74
CA GLU A 206 22.76 -22.56 12.01
C GLU A 206 22.27 -22.60 10.56
N LEU A 207 21.77 -23.75 10.08
CA LEU A 207 21.33 -23.95 8.70
C LEU A 207 19.83 -24.25 8.63
N ILE A 208 19.13 -23.52 7.78
CA ILE A 208 17.75 -23.79 7.39
C ILE A 208 17.75 -24.38 5.99
N ILE A 209 17.17 -25.57 5.83
CA ILE A 209 17.00 -26.25 4.55
C ILE A 209 15.54 -26.15 4.14
N ILE A 210 15.29 -25.50 3.01
CA ILE A 210 13.95 -25.34 2.43
C ILE A 210 13.87 -26.23 1.19
N THR A 211 13.02 -27.26 1.25
CA THR A 211 12.80 -28.17 0.13
C THR A 211 11.48 -27.82 -0.56
N VAL A 212 11.56 -27.47 -1.85
CA VAL A 212 10.41 -27.01 -2.65
C VAL A 212 10.33 -27.73 -3.98
N GLU A 213 9.20 -27.59 -4.67
CA GLU A 213 9.06 -28.02 -6.05
C GLU A 213 10.06 -27.31 -6.98
N ALA A 214 10.46 -28.00 -8.06
CA ALA A 214 11.52 -27.53 -8.97
C ALA A 214 11.28 -26.11 -9.50
N PHE A 215 10.04 -25.79 -9.89
CA PHE A 215 9.71 -24.46 -10.43
C PHE A 215 9.78 -23.34 -9.38
N LYS A 216 9.60 -23.67 -8.09
CA LYS A 216 9.68 -22.70 -6.99
C LYS A 216 11.13 -22.43 -6.58
N LYS A 217 12.05 -23.37 -6.82
CA LYS A 217 13.44 -23.30 -6.32
C LYS A 217 14.11 -21.96 -6.57
N GLN A 218 14.13 -21.49 -7.82
CA GLN A 218 14.88 -20.28 -8.16
C GLN A 218 14.32 -19.05 -7.44
N ILE A 219 12.99 -18.88 -7.44
CA ILE A 219 12.35 -17.76 -6.74
C ILE A 219 12.54 -17.85 -5.23
N VAL A 220 12.36 -19.04 -4.64
CA VAL A 220 12.58 -19.24 -3.20
C VAL A 220 14.03 -18.98 -2.82
N GLN A 221 14.98 -19.41 -3.64
CA GLN A 221 16.41 -19.21 -3.42
C GLN A 221 16.81 -17.75 -3.55
N ASP A 222 16.39 -17.06 -4.61
CA ASP A 222 16.89 -15.72 -4.92
C ASP A 222 16.11 -14.63 -4.18
N ARG A 223 14.79 -14.79 -4.04
CA ARG A 223 13.91 -13.79 -3.43
C ARG A 223 13.74 -13.98 -1.93
N TYR A 224 13.38 -15.18 -1.51
CA TYR A 224 12.93 -15.42 -0.13
C TYR A 224 14.05 -15.92 0.79
N GLY A 225 15.02 -16.68 0.26
CA GLY A 225 16.15 -17.23 1.01
C GLY A 225 16.96 -16.17 1.76
N PRO A 226 17.44 -15.09 1.10
CA PRO A 226 18.18 -14.01 1.76
C PRO A 226 17.34 -13.29 2.83
N GLN A 227 16.03 -13.17 2.62
CA GLN A 227 15.12 -12.53 3.56
C GLN A 227 14.90 -13.39 4.81
N ILE A 228 14.71 -14.71 4.63
CA ILE A 228 14.61 -15.66 5.74
C ILE A 228 15.93 -15.72 6.52
N ALA A 229 17.07 -15.70 5.83
CA ALA A 229 18.38 -15.65 6.47
C ALA A 229 18.55 -14.38 7.32
N LEU A 230 18.11 -13.22 6.79
CA LEU A 230 18.16 -11.96 7.52
C LEU A 230 17.26 -11.95 8.76
N LEU A 231 16.06 -12.54 8.66
CA LEU A 231 15.09 -12.61 9.75
C LEU A 231 15.52 -13.56 10.88
N THR A 232 16.15 -14.68 10.52
CA THR A 232 16.51 -15.75 11.47
C THR A 232 17.94 -15.65 11.97
N GLY A 233 18.81 -14.90 11.28
CA GLY A 233 20.24 -14.88 11.52
C GLY A 233 20.97 -16.16 11.08
N LYS A 234 20.28 -17.08 10.40
CA LYS A 234 20.78 -18.40 9.99
C LYS A 234 21.10 -18.44 8.50
N LYS A 235 21.94 -19.37 8.08
CA LYS A 235 22.16 -19.66 6.66
C LYS A 235 20.95 -20.38 6.09
N VAL A 236 20.58 -20.10 4.85
CA VAL A 236 19.46 -20.74 4.17
C VAL A 236 19.95 -21.45 2.92
N SER A 237 19.57 -22.71 2.74
CA SER A 237 19.83 -23.52 1.55
C SER A 237 18.51 -24.02 0.97
N VAL A 238 18.32 -23.88 -0.35
CA VAL A 238 17.10 -24.30 -1.03
C VAL A 238 17.36 -25.53 -1.90
N LYS A 239 16.58 -26.60 -1.73
CA LYS A 239 16.68 -27.86 -2.47
C LYS A 239 15.39 -28.17 -3.22
N VAL A 240 15.49 -28.99 -4.26
CA VAL A 240 14.31 -29.55 -4.94
C VAL A 240 13.92 -30.83 -4.21
N GLY A 241 12.66 -30.97 -3.84
CA GLY A 241 12.09 -32.25 -3.40
C GLY A 241 11.75 -33.11 -4.60
N GLU A 242 12.10 -34.39 -4.58
CA GLU A 242 11.61 -35.34 -5.58
C GLU A 242 10.09 -35.49 -5.41
N LYS A 243 9.33 -35.30 -6.51
CA LYS A 243 7.93 -35.68 -6.54
C LYS A 243 7.88 -37.21 -6.38
N ASN A 244 7.36 -37.69 -5.26
CA ASN A 244 6.78 -39.02 -5.26
C ASN A 244 5.53 -38.96 -6.16
N GLY A 245 5.65 -39.55 -7.35
CA GLY A 245 4.58 -40.08 -8.21
C GLY A 245 3.38 -39.17 -8.48
#